data_AF-A0AAW5UF09-F1
#
_entry.id   AF-A0AAW5UF09-F1
#
_cell.length_a   1.000
_cell.length_b   1.000
_cell.length_c   1.000
_cell.angle_alpha   90.00
_cell.angle_beta   90.00
_cell.angle_gamma   90.00
#
_symmetry.space_group_name_H-M   'P 1'
#
loop_
_entity.id
_entity.type
_entity.pdbx_description
1 polymer ?
#
loop_
_entity_poly.entity_id
_entity_poly.type
_entity_poly.pdbx_seq_one_letter_code
_entity_poly.pdbx_strand_id
1 'polypeptide(L)'
;MIAKEYCIAFFEGYFYAQLGEKLTNGKVTEHTLDLAKETAQTFIVQQIAYSDFDEKQKQVMKENVHEWADTVKQGFKKRLRESGRLIES
;
A
#
# COMPACT_ATOMS: atom_id res chain seq x y z
N MET A 1 4.07 -7.59 -19.02
CA MET A 1 4.68 -8.39 -17.94
C MET A 1 4.27 -9.84 -18.10
N ILE A 2 5.22 -10.76 -17.96
CA ILE A 2 4.98 -12.22 -18.01
C ILE A 2 4.55 -12.68 -16.60
N ALA A 3 3.73 -13.73 -16.48
CA ALA A 3 3.20 -14.24 -15.20
C ALA A 3 4.26 -14.40 -14.08
N LYS A 4 5.51 -14.76 -14.45
CA LYS A 4 6.64 -14.87 -13.52
C LYS A 4 6.99 -13.56 -12.82
N GLU A 5 6.95 -12.43 -13.54
CA GLU A 5 7.28 -11.10 -12.99
C GLU A 5 6.21 -10.66 -11.98
N TYR A 6 4.93 -10.93 -12.27
CA TYR A 6 3.85 -10.71 -11.30
C TYR A 6 4.01 -11.56 -10.05
N CYS A 7 4.40 -12.83 -10.19
CA CYS A 7 4.65 -13.70 -9.03
C CYS A 7 5.79 -13.14 -8.15
N ILE A 8 6.90 -12.71 -8.76
CA ILE A 8 8.03 -12.13 -8.01
C ILE A 8 7.58 -10.86 -7.28
N ALA A 9 6.95 -9.92 -7.99
CA ALA A 9 6.47 -8.68 -7.40
C ALA A 9 5.47 -8.93 -6.25
N PHE A 10 4.59 -9.93 -6.40
CA PHE A 10 3.65 -10.31 -5.35
C PHE A 10 4.37 -10.83 -4.10
N PHE A 11 5.32 -11.76 -4.25
CA PHE A 11 6.05 -12.31 -3.11
C PHE A 11 6.95 -11.27 -2.42
N GLU A 12 7.61 -10.41 -3.19
CA GLU A 12 8.40 -9.30 -2.65
C GLU A 12 7.52 -8.33 -1.86
N GLY A 13 6.40 -7.90 -2.43
CA GLY A 13 5.44 -7.03 -1.76
C GLY A 13 4.91 -7.63 -0.46
N TYR A 14 4.55 -8.92 -0.47
CA TYR A 14 4.12 -9.63 0.73
C TYR A 14 5.22 -9.70 1.79
N PHE A 15 6.45 -10.02 1.40
CA PHE A 15 7.59 -10.10 2.31
C PHE A 15 7.89 -8.74 2.96
N TYR A 16 7.93 -7.66 2.18
CA TYR A 16 8.15 -6.31 2.72
C TYR A 16 7.01 -5.86 3.64
N ALA A 17 5.76 -6.20 3.34
CA ALA A 17 4.63 -5.91 4.23
C ALA A 17 4.77 -6.61 5.58
N GLN A 18 5.11 -7.91 5.59
CA GLN A 18 5.34 -8.65 6.83
C GLN A 18 6.55 -8.13 7.61
N LEU A 19 7.62 -7.72 6.92
CA LEU A 19 8.79 -7.15 7.56
C LEU A 19 8.46 -5.79 8.20
N GLY A 20 7.77 -4.91 7.47
CA GLY A 20 7.33 -3.60 7.99
C GLY A 20 6.42 -3.73 9.20
N GLU A 21 5.51 -4.71 9.18
CA GLU A 21 4.68 -5.07 10.32
C GLU A 21 5.52 -5.53 11.54
N LYS A 22 6.57 -6.33 11.34
CA LYS A 22 7.43 -6.81 12.44
C LYS A 22 8.38 -5.74 12.99
N LEU A 23 8.85 -4.84 12.13
CA LEU A 23 9.70 -3.72 12.52
C LEU A 23 8.92 -2.68 13.34
N THR A 24 7.62 -2.55 13.08
CA THR A 24 6.73 -1.69 13.85
C THR A 24 6.09 -2.49 15.00
N ASN A 25 6.82 -2.58 16.13
CA ASN A 25 6.28 -3.16 17.37
C ASN A 25 5.27 -2.23 18.08
N GLY A 26 4.83 -1.16 17.39
CA GLY A 26 3.93 -0.15 17.89
C GLY A 26 2.46 -0.52 17.65
N LYS A 27 1.61 -0.09 18.57
CA LYS A 27 0.17 -0.06 18.35
C LYS A 27 -0.18 1.12 17.44
N VAL A 28 -1.15 0.95 16.55
CA VAL A 28 -1.50 1.93 15.51
C VAL A 28 -3.00 2.22 15.59
N THR A 29 -3.39 3.49 15.50
CA THR A 29 -4.81 3.89 15.41
C THR A 29 -5.29 3.81 13.96
N GLU A 30 -6.60 3.73 13.75
CA GLU A 30 -7.16 3.79 12.39
C GLU A 30 -6.78 5.10 11.67
N HIS A 31 -6.79 6.23 12.37
CA HIS A 31 -6.36 7.52 11.82
C HIS A 31 -4.90 7.49 11.31
N THR A 32 -3.99 6.83 12.04
CA THR A 32 -2.60 6.69 11.58
C THR A 32 -2.50 5.85 10.31
N LEU A 33 -3.36 4.85 10.14
CA LEU A 33 -3.43 4.06 8.90
C LEU A 33 -3.96 4.88 7.73
N ASP A 34 -4.96 5.73 7.96
CA ASP A 34 -5.47 6.65 6.94
C ASP A 34 -4.41 7.64 6.49
N LEU A 35 -3.71 8.26 7.43
CA LEU A 35 -2.62 9.18 7.11
C LEU A 35 -1.49 8.49 6.33
N ALA A 36 -1.12 7.26 6.72
CA ALA A 36 -0.11 6.48 6.01
C ALA A 36 -0.56 6.16 4.58
N LYS A 37 -1.83 5.79 4.38
CA LYS A 37 -2.43 5.54 3.06
C LYS A 37 -2.37 6.78 2.18
N GLU A 38 -2.85 7.92 2.68
CA GLU A 38 -2.88 9.19 1.95
C GLU A 38 -1.48 9.67 1.58
N THR A 39 -0.52 9.51 2.48
CA THR A 39 0.90 9.86 2.24
C THR A 39 1.48 8.98 1.12
N ALA A 40 1.26 7.67 1.18
CA ALA A 40 1.74 6.74 0.16
C ALA A 40 1.08 7.00 -1.21
N GLN A 41 -0.23 7.21 -1.24
CA GLN A 41 -0.96 7.56 -2.46
C GLN A 41 -0.42 8.83 -3.09
N THR A 42 -0.25 9.90 -2.30
CA THR A 42 0.28 11.18 -2.79
C THR A 42 1.68 11.01 -3.38
N PHE A 43 2.56 10.29 -2.69
CA PHE A 43 3.91 10.02 -3.16
C PHE A 43 3.90 9.26 -4.49
N ILE A 44 3.14 8.17 -4.60
CA ILE A 44 3.10 7.36 -5.83
C ILE A 44 2.47 8.15 -6.99
N VAL A 45 1.39 8.90 -6.74
CA VAL A 45 0.75 9.76 -7.76
C VAL A 45 1.73 10.82 -8.29
N GLN A 46 2.55 11.41 -7.41
CA GLN A 46 3.62 12.33 -7.83
C GLN A 46 4.67 11.62 -8.69
N GLN A 47 5.12 10.43 -8.29
CA GLN A 47 6.08 9.65 -9.10
C GLN A 47 5.51 9.31 -10.48
N ILE A 48 4.23 8.97 -10.58
CA ILE A 48 3.54 8.74 -11.86
C ILE A 48 3.52 10.03 -12.69
N ALA A 49 3.23 11.19 -12.08
CA ALA A 49 3.18 12.46 -12.79
C ALA A 49 4.53 12.80 -13.47
N TYR A 50 5.64 12.53 -12.78
CA TYR A 50 7.00 12.78 -13.28
C TYR A 50 7.60 11.67 -14.16
N SER A 51 6.86 10.59 -14.41
CA SER A 51 7.31 9.48 -15.26
C SER A 51 7.21 9.80 -16.76
N ASP A 52 7.90 9.00 -17.58
CA ASP A 52 7.90 9.11 -19.04
C ASP A 52 6.69 8.41 -19.73
N PHE A 53 5.71 7.94 -18.95
CA PHE A 53 4.48 7.34 -19.49
C PHE A 53 3.60 8.36 -20.21
N ASP A 54 2.77 7.89 -21.14
CA ASP A 54 1.79 8.77 -21.78
C ASP A 54 0.64 9.14 -20.82
N GLU A 55 -0.12 10.20 -21.14
CA GLU A 55 -1.17 10.70 -20.25
C GLU A 55 -2.27 9.67 -19.96
N LYS A 56 -2.59 8.80 -20.92
CA LYS A 56 -3.60 7.76 -20.73
C LYS A 56 -3.08 6.69 -19.77
N GLN A 57 -1.83 6.27 -19.92
CA GLN A 57 -1.15 5.35 -19.00
C GLN A 57 -1.08 5.94 -17.59
N LYS A 58 -0.66 7.20 -17.46
CA LYS A 58 -0.60 7.90 -16.16
C LYS A 58 -1.95 7.95 -15.47
N GLN A 59 -3.03 8.23 -16.22
CA GLN A 59 -4.38 8.27 -15.66
C GLN A 59 -4.80 6.90 -15.13
N VAL A 60 -4.62 5.84 -15.92
CA VAL A 60 -4.92 4.46 -15.49
C VAL A 60 -4.09 4.07 -14.26
N MET A 61 -2.81 4.42 -14.23
CA MET A 61 -1.95 4.12 -13.08
C MET A 61 -2.41 4.84 -11.81
N LYS A 62 -2.84 6.11 -11.90
CA LYS A 62 -3.38 6.86 -10.75
C LYS A 62 -4.65 6.21 -10.21
N GLU A 63 -5.58 5.82 -11.09
CA GLU A 63 -6.81 5.12 -10.71
C GLU A 63 -6.51 3.78 -10.01
N ASN A 64 -5.60 3.00 -10.59
CA ASN A 64 -5.17 1.73 -9.99
C ASN A 64 -4.52 1.91 -8.61
N VAL A 65 -3.74 2.98 -8.40
CA VAL A 65 -3.11 3.28 -7.10
C VAL A 65 -4.15 3.60 -6.04
N HIS A 66 -5.23 4.30 -6.40
CA HIS A 66 -6.31 4.59 -5.47
C HIS A 66 -7.00 3.31 -4.98
N GLU A 67 -7.45 2.47 -5.91
CA GLU A 67 -8.12 1.21 -5.59
C GLU A 67 -7.20 0.24 -4.81
N TRP A 68 -5.93 0.15 -5.23
CA TRP A 68 -4.95 -0.70 -4.58
C TRP A 68 -4.67 -0.26 -3.14
N ALA A 69 -4.50 1.05 -2.90
CA ALA A 69 -4.20 1.56 -1.57
C ALA A 69 -5.35 1.33 -0.56
N ASP A 70 -6.60 1.40 -1.00
CA ASP A 70 -7.74 1.05 -0.15
C ASP A 70 -7.75 -0.44 0.19
N THR A 71 -7.49 -1.30 -0.79
CA THR A 71 -7.40 -2.75 -0.58
C THR A 71 -6.27 -3.10 0.40
N VAL A 72 -5.11 -2.47 0.25
CA VAL A 72 -3.96 -2.65 1.15
C VAL A 72 -4.27 -2.16 2.56
N LYS A 73 -4.91 -0.99 2.73
CA LYS A 73 -5.33 -0.50 4.05
C LYS A 73 -6.21 -1.53 4.75
N GLN A 74 -7.20 -2.10 4.05
CA GLN A 74 -8.10 -3.10 4.66
C GLN A 74 -7.35 -4.38 5.07
N GLY A 75 -6.43 -4.86 4.23
CA GLY A 75 -5.57 -6.00 4.57
C GLY A 75 -4.71 -5.74 5.81
N PHE A 76 -4.09 -4.56 5.88
CA PHE A 76 -3.25 -4.17 7.01
C PHE A 76 -4.07 -3.98 8.29
N LYS A 77 -5.24 -3.35 8.20
CA LYS A 77 -6.18 -3.20 9.32
C LYS A 77 -6.58 -4.56 9.89
N LYS A 78 -6.90 -5.54 9.03
CA LYS A 78 -7.22 -6.91 9.45
C LYS A 78 -6.05 -7.55 10.21
N ARG A 79 -4.82 -7.47 9.69
CA ARG A 79 -3.61 -8.02 10.34
C ARG A 79 -3.30 -7.37 11.69
N LEU A 80 -3.42 -6.05 11.79
CA LEU A 80 -3.23 -5.33 13.04
C LEU A 80 -4.28 -5.72 14.09
N ARG A 81 -5.53 -5.92 13.67
CA ARG A 81 -6.58 -6.43 14.57
C ARG A 81 -6.28 -7.84 15.05
N GLU A 82 -5.91 -8.76 14.14
CA GLU A 82 -5.54 -10.15 14.47
C GLU A 82 -4.35 -10.23 15.44
N SER A 83 -3.43 -9.26 15.36
CA SER A 83 -2.26 -9.19 16.24
C SER A 83 -2.45 -8.31 17.49
N GLY A 84 -3.66 -7.79 17.76
CA GLY A 84 -3.95 -6.95 18.93
C GLY A 84 -3.24 -5.59 18.93
N ARG A 85 -2.81 -5.13 17.76
CA ARG A 85 -2.07 -3.86 17.58
C ARG A 85 -2.89 -2.73 16.98
N LEU A 86 -4.12 -3.01 16.52
CA LEU A 86 -5.06 -1.97 16.14
C LEU A 86 -5.69 -1.35 17.39
N ILE A 87 -5.55 -0.04 17.56
CA ILE A 87 -6.26 0.73 18.58
C ILE A 87 -7.58 1.21 17.96
N GLU A 88 -8.69 0.70 18.47
CA GLU A 88 -10.02 1.20 18.15
C GLU A 88 -10.27 2.42 19.06
N SER A 89 -10.10 3.62 18.48
CA SER A 89 -10.30 4.92 19.14
C SER A 89 -11.43 5.67 18.46
#